data_AF-A0A933P599-F1
#
_entry.id   AF-A0A933P599-F1
#
_cell.length_a   1.000
_cell.length_b   1.000
_cell.length_c   1.000
_cell.angle_alpha   90.00
_cell.angle_beta   90.00
_cell.angle_gamma   90.00
#
_symmetry.space_group_name_H-M   'P 1'
#
loop_
_entity.id
_entity.type
_entity.pdbx_description
1 polymer ?
#
loop_
_entity_poly.entity_id
_entity_poly.type
_entity_poly.pdbx_seq_one_letter_code
_entity_poly.pdbx_strand_id
1 'polypeptide(L)'
;MHTSITSEVVALRAEQDVTLATPRRCVGLVARSLFTTMDLIYGRRRTLEKFLVLELVARVPYQTWEHAAYLSITRHARDTVRARSIYRRVMRARDQQDNEQWHLFILEDVLDHRGMELGRFRHRLLPQLIAFVYYQVSWLMFVLRPEWSYRLNADFEDHAEHEYMEFVADHPELEHEGCTYSVADEYGCYDSLADVLRQIGVDERHHKNESLAELEQLHLDRGANRVR
;
A
#
# COMPACT_ATOMS: atom_id res chain seq x y z
N MET A 1 -7.07 10.94 29.37
CA MET A 1 -7.40 9.98 28.29
C MET A 1 -8.22 10.64 27.19
N HIS A 2 -9.18 11.52 27.49
CA HIS A 2 -9.92 12.30 26.46
C HIS A 2 -9.07 13.25 25.59
N THR A 3 -7.96 13.79 26.11
CA THR A 3 -7.15 14.81 25.40
C THR A 3 -6.30 14.24 24.26
N SER A 4 -5.92 12.96 24.31
CA SER A 4 -5.07 12.32 23.30
C SER A 4 -5.84 11.96 22.03
N ILE A 5 -7.08 11.50 22.17
CA ILE A 5 -7.94 11.10 21.05
C ILE A 5 -8.30 12.32 20.19
N THR A 6 -8.65 13.45 20.82
CA THR A 6 -8.98 14.68 20.08
C THR A 6 -7.77 15.26 19.33
N SER A 7 -6.55 15.07 19.83
CA SER A 7 -5.34 15.51 19.13
C SER A 7 -5.02 14.64 17.90
N GLU A 8 -5.36 13.36 17.95
CA GLU A 8 -5.11 12.40 16.87
C GLU A 8 -6.08 12.59 15.70
N VAL A 9 -7.37 12.81 15.98
CA VAL A 9 -8.38 13.15 14.95
C VAL A 9 -8.06 14.47 14.25
N VAL A 10 -7.64 15.49 15.01
CA VAL A 10 -7.22 16.78 14.43
C VAL A 10 -5.98 16.62 13.55
N ALA A 11 -5.05 15.73 13.92
CA ALA A 11 -3.89 15.41 13.10
C ALA A 11 -4.30 14.73 11.79
N LEU A 12 -5.16 13.70 11.83
CA LEU A 12 -5.58 12.97 10.63
C LEU A 12 -6.30 13.85 9.59
N ARG A 13 -7.15 14.79 10.03
CA ARG A 13 -7.78 15.75 9.11
C ARG A 13 -6.76 16.70 8.48
N ALA A 14 -5.76 17.15 9.25
CA ALA A 14 -4.67 17.95 8.69
C ALA A 14 -3.84 17.13 7.68
N GLU A 15 -3.61 15.84 7.94
CA GLU A 15 -2.92 14.96 6.99
C GLU A 15 -3.72 14.78 5.69
N GLN A 16 -5.05 14.68 5.78
CA GLN A 16 -5.93 14.66 4.60
C GLN A 16 -5.78 15.95 3.79
N ASP A 17 -5.84 17.12 4.43
CA ASP A 17 -5.67 18.41 3.74
C ASP A 17 -4.31 18.50 3.04
N VAL A 18 -3.25 17.98 3.68
CA VAL A 18 -1.90 17.93 3.09
C VAL A 18 -1.88 17.05 1.84
N THR A 19 -2.46 15.85 1.86
CA THR A 19 -2.56 15.00 0.66
C THR A 19 -3.34 15.69 -0.43
N LEU A 20 -4.53 16.22 -0.14
CA LEU A 20 -5.40 16.82 -1.14
C LEU A 20 -4.80 18.07 -1.79
N ALA A 21 -3.91 18.78 -1.08
CA ALA A 21 -3.14 19.89 -1.63
C ALA A 21 -1.87 19.45 -2.38
N THR A 22 -1.41 18.21 -2.18
CA THR A 22 -0.20 17.68 -2.81
C THR A 22 -0.51 17.18 -4.22
N PRO A 23 0.30 17.51 -5.24
CA PRO A 23 0.09 16.97 -6.57
C PRO A 23 0.47 15.49 -6.62
N ARG A 24 -0.41 14.67 -7.22
CA ARG A 24 -0.13 13.27 -7.55
C ARG A 24 1.16 13.12 -8.36
N ARG A 25 1.87 12.02 -8.14
CA ARG A 25 3.08 11.67 -8.87
C ARG A 25 2.82 11.49 -10.37
N CYS A 26 3.85 11.76 -11.16
CA CYS A 26 3.86 11.44 -12.57
C CYS A 26 3.98 9.92 -12.77
N VAL A 27 2.85 9.24 -12.87
CA VAL A 27 2.79 7.78 -12.97
C VAL A 27 3.50 7.25 -14.22
N GLY A 28 4.33 6.22 -14.02
CA GLY A 28 4.97 5.47 -15.10
C GLY A 28 3.99 4.70 -15.99
N LEU A 29 4.47 4.20 -17.13
CA LEU A 29 3.63 3.47 -18.10
C LEU A 29 2.97 2.21 -17.51
N VAL A 30 3.71 1.46 -16.67
CA VAL A 30 3.21 0.22 -16.05
C VAL A 30 2.11 0.52 -15.03
N ALA A 31 2.34 1.48 -14.13
CA ALA A 31 1.34 1.94 -13.17
C ALA A 31 0.07 2.43 -13.90
N ARG A 32 0.25 3.26 -14.93
CA ARG A 32 -0.85 3.76 -15.75
C ARG A 32 -1.66 2.65 -16.41
N SER A 33 -1.01 1.62 -16.95
CA SER A 33 -1.74 0.49 -17.55
C SER A 33 -2.53 -0.27 -16.50
N LEU A 34 -1.98 -0.45 -15.29
CA LEU A 34 -2.68 -1.15 -14.23
C LEU A 34 -3.89 -0.36 -13.73
N PHE A 35 -3.72 0.93 -13.42
CA PHE A 35 -4.83 1.79 -13.00
C PHE A 35 -5.94 1.86 -14.07
N THR A 36 -5.56 1.99 -15.33
CA THR A 36 -6.54 2.00 -16.45
C THR A 36 -7.29 0.66 -16.54
N THR A 37 -6.59 -0.47 -16.32
CA THR A 37 -7.21 -1.80 -16.33
C THR A 37 -8.15 -1.96 -15.14
N MET A 38 -7.75 -1.50 -13.95
CA MET A 38 -8.60 -1.48 -12.76
C MET A 38 -9.85 -0.62 -12.97
N ASP A 39 -9.71 0.56 -13.56
CA ASP A 39 -10.84 1.44 -13.87
C ASP A 39 -11.78 0.85 -14.92
N LEU A 40 -11.26 0.12 -15.90
CA LEU A 40 -12.07 -0.53 -16.93
C LEU A 40 -12.87 -1.70 -16.34
N ILE A 41 -12.25 -2.50 -15.47
CA ILE A 41 -12.89 -3.66 -14.85
C ILE A 41 -13.83 -3.20 -13.75
N TYR A 42 -13.34 -2.41 -12.79
CA TYR A 42 -14.04 -2.08 -11.55
C TYR A 42 -14.84 -0.78 -11.61
N GLY A 43 -14.55 0.08 -12.58
CA GLY A 43 -15.14 1.42 -12.70
C GLY A 43 -14.20 2.51 -12.17
N ARG A 44 -14.45 3.73 -12.61
CA ARG A 44 -13.68 4.93 -12.20
C ARG A 44 -14.11 5.49 -10.83
N ARG A 45 -15.25 5.05 -10.31
CA ARG A 45 -15.73 5.51 -8.99
C ARG A 45 -14.89 4.88 -7.89
N ARG A 46 -14.65 5.65 -6.83
CA ARG A 46 -14.07 5.15 -5.57
C ARG A 46 -15.16 4.44 -4.81
N THR A 47 -14.98 3.14 -4.60
CA THR A 47 -15.89 2.32 -3.81
C THR A 47 -15.07 1.38 -2.95
N LEU A 48 -15.62 1.00 -1.79
CA LEU A 48 -14.94 0.10 -0.85
C LEU A 48 -14.58 -1.25 -1.49
N GLU A 49 -15.42 -1.77 -2.40
CA GLU A 49 -15.14 -3.02 -3.11
C GLU A 49 -13.95 -2.88 -4.08
N LYS A 50 -13.75 -1.68 -4.65
CA LYS A 50 -12.57 -1.41 -5.49
C LYS A 50 -11.31 -1.31 -4.63
N PHE A 51 -11.38 -0.63 -3.48
CA PHE A 51 -10.28 -0.55 -2.53
C PHE A 51 -9.87 -1.94 -2.05
N LEU A 52 -10.82 -2.79 -1.68
CA LEU A 52 -10.55 -4.18 -1.30
C LEU A 52 -9.69 -4.92 -2.34
N VAL A 53 -9.98 -4.75 -3.62
CA VAL A 53 -9.20 -5.38 -4.70
C VAL A 53 -7.82 -4.73 -4.85
N LEU A 54 -7.72 -3.41 -4.67
CA LEU A 54 -6.44 -2.71 -4.71
C LEU A 54 -5.52 -3.15 -3.55
N GLU A 55 -6.03 -3.26 -2.33
CA GLU A 55 -5.27 -3.76 -1.15
C GLU A 55 -4.78 -5.20 -1.32
N LEU A 56 -5.58 -6.05 -1.98
CA LEU A 56 -5.16 -7.40 -2.32
C LEU A 56 -3.97 -7.41 -3.29
N VAL A 57 -3.91 -6.42 -4.19
CA VAL A 57 -2.85 -6.30 -5.20
C VAL A 57 -1.64 -5.53 -4.65
N ALA A 58 -1.84 -4.58 -3.74
CA ALA A 58 -0.81 -3.71 -3.15
C ALA A 58 0.21 -4.47 -2.29
N ARG A 59 -0.19 -5.55 -1.62
CA ARG A 59 0.75 -6.47 -0.93
C ARG A 59 1.77 -7.19 -1.83
N VAL A 60 1.49 -7.32 -3.13
CA VAL A 60 2.22 -8.23 -4.04
C VAL A 60 3.69 -7.82 -4.25
N PRO A 61 4.05 -6.54 -4.45
CA PRO A 61 5.44 -6.12 -4.58
C PRO A 61 6.27 -6.52 -3.36
N TYR A 62 5.77 -6.32 -2.14
CA TYR A 62 6.45 -6.71 -0.90
C TYR A 62 6.76 -8.22 -0.85
N GLN A 63 5.78 -9.07 -1.20
CA GLN A 63 5.98 -10.53 -1.31
C GLN A 63 7.08 -10.87 -2.33
N THR A 64 7.09 -10.18 -3.47
CA THR A 64 8.09 -10.43 -4.52
C THR A 64 9.49 -10.02 -4.08
N TRP A 65 9.61 -8.92 -3.33
CA TRP A 65 10.87 -8.44 -2.77
C TRP A 65 11.40 -9.39 -1.73
N GLU A 66 10.54 -9.86 -0.82
CA GLU A 66 10.89 -10.87 0.17
C GLU A 66 11.43 -12.14 -0.50
N HIS A 67 10.67 -12.72 -1.44
CA HIS A 67 11.07 -13.94 -2.14
C HIS A 67 12.40 -13.77 -2.89
N ALA A 68 12.56 -12.67 -3.62
CA ALA A 68 13.80 -12.39 -4.35
C ALA A 68 14.98 -12.13 -3.41
N ALA A 69 14.75 -11.49 -2.28
CA ALA A 69 15.76 -11.22 -1.27
C ALA A 69 16.26 -12.50 -0.60
N TYR A 70 15.40 -13.47 -0.32
CA TYR A 70 15.83 -14.78 0.20
C TYR A 70 16.74 -15.52 -0.77
N LEU A 71 16.42 -15.53 -2.07
CA LEU A 71 17.32 -16.07 -3.11
C LEU A 71 18.67 -15.33 -3.12
N SER A 72 18.66 -14.02 -2.94
CA SER A 72 19.87 -13.21 -2.87
C SER A 72 20.72 -13.50 -1.63
N ILE A 73 20.09 -13.68 -0.46
CA ILE A 73 20.76 -14.06 0.80
C ILE A 73 21.46 -15.41 0.64
N THR A 74 20.79 -16.41 0.06
CA THR A 74 21.39 -17.73 -0.18
C THR A 74 22.62 -17.63 -1.10
N ARG A 75 22.55 -16.81 -2.16
CA ARG A 75 23.68 -16.60 -3.07
C ARG A 75 24.87 -15.89 -2.40
N HIS A 76 24.61 -14.99 -1.46
CA HIS A 76 25.62 -14.19 -0.77
C HIS A 76 25.92 -14.69 0.65
N ALA A 77 25.60 -15.94 0.98
CA ALA A 77 25.72 -16.47 2.35
C ALA A 77 27.14 -16.37 2.95
N ARG A 78 28.18 -16.29 2.11
CA ARG A 78 29.58 -16.12 2.53
C ARG A 78 29.93 -14.67 2.90
N ASP A 79 29.14 -13.70 2.47
CA ASP A 79 29.28 -12.28 2.82
C ASP A 79 28.21 -11.92 3.87
N THR A 80 28.57 -12.11 5.14
CA THR A 80 27.63 -11.93 6.26
C THR A 80 27.18 -10.48 6.45
N VAL A 81 27.95 -9.49 5.97
CA VAL A 81 27.58 -8.07 6.06
C VAL A 81 26.49 -7.78 5.03
N ARG A 82 26.71 -8.20 3.79
CA ARG A 82 25.73 -8.04 2.71
C ARG A 82 24.45 -8.83 2.96
N ALA A 83 24.55 -10.07 3.42
CA ALA A 83 23.40 -10.90 3.77
C ALA A 83 22.53 -10.27 4.88
N ARG A 84 23.14 -9.73 5.94
CA ARG A 84 22.43 -9.03 7.02
C ARG A 84 21.78 -7.73 6.53
N SER A 85 22.42 -7.01 5.61
CA SER A 85 21.82 -5.81 5.02
C SER A 85 20.58 -6.14 4.20
N ILE A 86 20.62 -7.21 3.39
CA ILE A 86 19.47 -7.67 2.62
C ILE A 86 18.35 -8.13 3.55
N TYR A 87 18.68 -8.87 4.62
CA TYR A 87 17.70 -9.34 5.59
C TYR A 87 16.97 -8.20 6.31
N ARG A 88 17.66 -7.11 6.66
CA ARG A 88 17.00 -5.92 7.24
C ARG A 88 15.98 -5.28 6.28
N ARG A 89 16.26 -5.28 4.98
CA ARG A 89 15.29 -4.83 3.96
C ARG A 89 14.08 -5.76 3.87
N VAL A 90 14.29 -7.07 4.02
CA VAL A 90 13.20 -8.05 4.07
C VAL A 90 12.28 -7.81 5.27
N MET A 91 12.85 -7.55 6.45
CA MET A 91 12.05 -7.27 7.64
C MET A 91 11.13 -6.07 7.42
N ARG A 92 11.66 -4.96 6.90
CA ARG A 92 10.83 -3.78 6.57
C ARG A 92 9.75 -4.09 5.54
N ALA A 93 10.10 -4.80 4.47
CA ALA A 93 9.12 -5.16 3.43
C ALA A 93 8.00 -6.05 4.00
N ARG A 94 8.29 -6.92 4.96
CA ARG A 94 7.27 -7.71 5.67
C ARG A 94 6.40 -6.84 6.56
N ASP A 95 6.99 -5.92 7.31
CA ASP A 95 6.22 -5.00 8.15
C ASP A 95 5.20 -4.21 7.30
N GLN A 96 5.59 -3.74 6.10
CA GLN A 96 4.66 -3.10 5.16
C GLN A 96 3.63 -4.08 4.59
N GLN A 97 4.05 -5.28 4.19
CA GLN A 97 3.11 -6.30 3.72
C GLN A 97 2.04 -6.65 4.77
N ASP A 98 2.41 -6.68 6.05
CA ASP A 98 1.51 -6.97 7.15
C ASP A 98 0.57 -5.77 7.39
N ASN A 99 1.05 -4.53 7.21
CA ASN A 99 0.20 -3.33 7.27
C ASN A 99 -0.87 -3.32 6.16
N GLU A 100 -0.49 -3.60 4.91
CA GLU A 100 -1.40 -3.79 3.76
C GLU A 100 -2.41 -4.93 4.01
N GLN A 101 -2.02 -5.94 4.77
CA GLN A 101 -2.91 -7.03 5.17
C GLN A 101 -3.97 -6.56 6.18
N TRP A 102 -3.63 -5.64 7.08
CA TRP A 102 -4.59 -5.03 7.98
C TRP A 102 -5.61 -4.18 7.23
N HIS A 103 -5.19 -3.39 6.24
CA HIS A 103 -6.11 -2.60 5.42
C HIS A 103 -7.16 -3.49 4.75
N LEU A 104 -6.74 -4.62 4.17
CA LEU A 104 -7.67 -5.59 3.59
C LEU A 104 -8.67 -6.12 4.63
N PHE A 105 -8.20 -6.55 5.81
CA PHE A 105 -9.10 -7.09 6.83
C PHE A 105 -10.11 -6.05 7.32
N ILE A 106 -9.70 -4.80 7.47
CA ILE A 106 -10.59 -3.69 7.84
C ILE A 106 -11.67 -3.51 6.76
N LEU A 107 -11.28 -3.46 5.49
CA LEU A 107 -12.23 -3.32 4.39
C LEU A 107 -13.19 -4.51 4.29
N GLU A 108 -12.70 -5.74 4.46
CA GLU A 108 -13.56 -6.93 4.51
C GLU A 108 -14.60 -6.81 5.64
N ASP A 109 -14.16 -6.44 6.83
CA ASP A 109 -15.03 -6.30 7.99
C ASP A 109 -16.09 -5.19 7.78
N VAL A 110 -15.70 -4.05 7.20
CA VAL A 110 -16.62 -2.96 6.83
C VAL A 110 -17.66 -3.42 5.81
N LEU A 111 -17.23 -4.12 4.76
CA LEU A 111 -18.12 -4.61 3.69
C LEU A 111 -19.11 -5.65 4.22
N ASP A 112 -18.64 -6.56 5.08
CA ASP A 112 -19.47 -7.60 5.71
C ASP A 112 -20.51 -6.97 6.66
N HIS A 113 -20.11 -6.01 7.48
CA HIS A 113 -21.03 -5.27 8.37
C HIS A 113 -22.11 -4.49 7.60
N ARG A 114 -21.77 -3.97 6.41
CA ARG A 114 -22.73 -3.29 5.52
C ARG A 114 -23.60 -4.27 4.73
N GLY A 115 -23.43 -5.58 4.92
CA GLY A 115 -24.21 -6.63 4.24
C GLY A 115 -23.96 -6.69 2.74
N MET A 116 -22.79 -6.25 2.27
CA MET A 116 -22.46 -6.23 0.85
C MET A 116 -21.99 -7.59 0.36
N GLU A 117 -22.79 -8.23 -0.50
CA GLU A 117 -22.39 -9.50 -1.11
C GLU A 117 -21.41 -9.30 -2.28
N LEU A 118 -20.13 -9.59 -2.02
CA LEU A 118 -19.09 -9.55 -3.05
C LEU A 118 -19.24 -10.70 -4.06
N GLY A 119 -19.49 -10.35 -5.33
CA GLY A 119 -19.61 -11.33 -6.41
C GLY A 119 -18.37 -12.22 -6.57
N ARG A 120 -18.54 -13.55 -6.50
CA ARG A 120 -17.46 -14.56 -6.47
C ARG A 120 -16.45 -14.43 -7.62
N PHE A 121 -16.91 -14.17 -8.85
CA PHE A 121 -16.00 -14.06 -9.99
C PHE A 121 -15.16 -12.78 -9.93
N ARG A 122 -15.84 -11.63 -9.82
CA ARG A 122 -15.22 -10.30 -9.90
C ARG A 122 -14.39 -9.94 -8.67
N HIS A 123 -14.73 -10.44 -7.48
CA HIS A 123 -14.06 -10.06 -6.23
C HIS A 123 -13.29 -11.22 -5.57
N ARG A 124 -13.25 -12.42 -6.18
CA ARG A 124 -12.38 -13.51 -5.71
C ARG A 124 -11.48 -14.07 -6.81
N LEU A 125 -12.04 -14.50 -7.95
CA LEU A 125 -11.22 -15.12 -9.00
C LEU A 125 -10.37 -14.09 -9.76
N LEU A 126 -10.99 -12.98 -10.16
CA LEU A 126 -10.32 -11.97 -10.97
C LEU A 126 -9.18 -11.25 -10.23
N PRO A 127 -9.33 -10.84 -8.94
CA PRO A 127 -8.23 -10.28 -8.17
C PRO A 127 -7.04 -11.24 -8.06
N GLN A 128 -7.29 -12.54 -7.88
CA GLN A 128 -6.23 -13.54 -7.80
C GLN A 128 -5.46 -13.68 -9.13
N LEU A 129 -6.16 -13.61 -10.27
CA LEU A 129 -5.51 -13.60 -11.58
C LEU A 129 -4.66 -12.34 -11.78
N ILE A 130 -5.20 -11.17 -11.41
CA ILE A 130 -4.48 -9.89 -11.47
C ILE A 130 -3.23 -9.95 -10.58
N ALA A 131 -3.38 -10.37 -9.33
CA ALA A 131 -2.30 -10.51 -8.37
C ALA A 131 -1.22 -11.48 -8.88
N PHE A 132 -1.61 -12.61 -9.49
CA PHE A 132 -0.66 -13.54 -10.10
C PHE A 132 0.15 -12.89 -11.23
N VAL A 133 -0.51 -12.23 -12.18
CA VAL A 133 0.18 -11.54 -13.28
C VAL A 133 1.08 -10.43 -12.73
N TYR A 134 0.58 -9.67 -11.76
CA TYR A 134 1.32 -8.59 -11.14
C TYR A 134 2.55 -9.09 -10.39
N TYR A 135 2.43 -10.21 -9.67
CA TYR A 135 3.56 -10.87 -8.99
C TYR A 135 4.69 -11.19 -9.97
N GLN A 136 4.36 -11.75 -11.15
CA GLN A 136 5.38 -12.10 -12.15
C GLN A 136 6.09 -10.85 -12.69
N VAL A 137 5.34 -9.77 -12.94
CA VAL A 137 5.90 -8.49 -13.42
C VAL A 137 6.76 -7.83 -12.35
N SER A 138 6.26 -7.72 -11.11
CA SER A 138 6.96 -7.12 -9.98
C SER A 138 8.24 -7.88 -9.65
N TRP A 139 8.19 -9.21 -9.62
CA TRP A 139 9.38 -10.05 -9.43
C TRP A 139 10.42 -9.83 -10.53
N LEU A 140 10.00 -9.82 -11.80
CA LEU A 140 10.91 -9.60 -12.93
C LEU A 140 11.56 -8.21 -12.88
N MET A 141 10.78 -7.17 -12.60
CA MET A 141 11.28 -5.82 -12.43
C MET A 141 12.30 -5.76 -11.30
N PHE A 142 11.99 -6.34 -10.14
CA PHE A 142 12.88 -6.31 -8.99
C PHE A 142 14.21 -7.04 -9.26
N VAL A 143 14.17 -8.22 -9.88
CA VAL A 143 15.40 -8.99 -10.18
C VAL A 143 16.25 -8.33 -11.27
N LEU A 144 15.64 -7.72 -12.29
CA LEU A 144 16.37 -7.04 -13.37
C LEU A 144 16.91 -5.68 -12.94
N ARG A 145 16.05 -4.83 -12.36
CA ARG A 145 16.37 -3.49 -11.87
C ARG A 145 15.44 -3.11 -10.71
N PRO A 146 15.87 -3.28 -9.45
CA PRO A 146 15.08 -2.95 -8.27
C PRO A 146 14.49 -1.53 -8.29
N GLU A 147 15.22 -0.57 -8.88
CA GLU A 147 14.79 0.83 -9.09
C GLU A 147 13.42 0.93 -9.79
N TRP A 148 13.14 0.05 -10.74
CA TRP A 148 11.85 0.03 -11.44
C TRP A 148 10.73 -0.43 -10.52
N SER A 149 11.00 -1.42 -9.67
CA SER A 149 10.00 -1.97 -8.75
C SER A 149 9.66 -0.98 -7.63
N TYR A 150 10.67 -0.34 -7.03
CA TYR A 150 10.44 0.71 -6.02
C TYR A 150 9.70 1.93 -6.59
N ARG A 151 10.02 2.35 -7.82
CA ARG A 151 9.28 3.43 -8.49
C ARG A 151 7.84 3.05 -8.76
N LEU A 152 7.61 1.82 -9.21
CA LEU A 152 6.26 1.32 -9.46
C LEU A 152 5.46 1.31 -8.15
N ASN A 153 6.03 0.77 -7.07
CA ASN A 153 5.39 0.75 -5.76
C ASN A 153 5.06 2.17 -5.28
N ALA A 154 6.01 3.10 -5.33
CA ALA A 154 5.76 4.50 -4.95
C ALA A 154 4.66 5.18 -5.79
N ASP A 155 4.44 4.75 -7.04
CA ASP A 155 3.33 5.24 -7.86
C ASP A 155 1.98 4.59 -7.45
N PHE A 156 1.99 3.35 -6.95
CA PHE A 156 0.82 2.69 -6.34
C PHE A 156 0.41 3.38 -5.05
N GLU A 157 1.33 3.53 -4.11
CA GLU A 157 0.99 4.06 -2.79
C GLU A 157 0.55 5.52 -2.88
N ASP A 158 1.15 6.31 -3.78
CA ASP A 158 0.69 7.67 -4.04
C ASP A 158 -0.73 7.69 -4.64
N HIS A 159 -1.07 6.72 -5.48
CA HIS A 159 -2.42 6.60 -5.99
C HIS A 159 -3.39 6.23 -4.86
N ALA A 160 -3.06 5.22 -4.04
CA ALA A 160 -3.86 4.75 -2.93
C ALA A 160 -4.09 5.84 -1.88
N GLU A 161 -3.04 6.53 -1.44
CA GLU A 161 -3.10 7.66 -0.51
C GLU A 161 -4.16 8.68 -0.95
N HIS A 162 -4.08 9.16 -2.20
CA HIS A 162 -5.02 10.16 -2.68
C HIS A 162 -6.43 9.59 -2.87
N GLU A 163 -6.57 8.33 -3.29
CA GLU A 163 -7.89 7.71 -3.44
C GLU A 163 -8.62 7.59 -2.09
N TYR A 164 -7.93 7.23 -1.01
CA TYR A 164 -8.51 7.22 0.34
C TYR A 164 -8.90 8.62 0.80
N MET A 165 -7.99 9.59 0.69
CA MET A 165 -8.24 10.95 1.13
C MET A 165 -9.36 11.64 0.35
N GLU A 166 -9.46 11.38 -0.96
CA GLU A 166 -10.56 11.86 -1.80
C GLU A 166 -11.87 11.11 -1.48
N PHE A 167 -11.83 9.80 -1.23
CA PHE A 167 -13.02 9.03 -0.86
C PHE A 167 -13.64 9.53 0.45
N VAL A 168 -12.83 9.81 1.48
CA VAL A 168 -13.32 10.40 2.74
C VAL A 168 -13.91 11.79 2.50
N ALA A 169 -13.29 12.62 1.65
CA ALA A 169 -13.82 13.95 1.31
C ALA A 169 -15.17 13.86 0.57
N ASP A 170 -15.34 12.86 -0.28
CA ASP A 170 -16.55 12.62 -1.06
C ASP A 170 -17.72 12.04 -0.21
N HIS A 171 -17.45 11.53 1.00
CA HIS A 171 -18.42 10.83 1.86
C HIS A 171 -18.39 11.36 3.31
N PRO A 172 -18.89 12.58 3.58
CA PRO A 172 -18.90 13.17 4.91
C PRO A 172 -19.72 12.38 5.95
N GLU A 173 -20.64 11.51 5.52
CA GLU A 173 -21.39 10.61 6.39
C GLU A 173 -20.49 9.65 7.19
N LEU A 174 -19.29 9.33 6.69
CA LEU A 174 -18.34 8.42 7.36
C LEU A 174 -17.82 8.99 8.69
N GLU A 175 -17.90 10.30 8.90
CA GLU A 175 -17.55 10.98 10.15
C GLU A 175 -18.47 10.61 11.32
N HIS A 176 -19.65 10.07 11.01
CA HIS A 176 -20.67 9.71 11.98
C HIS A 176 -20.84 8.19 12.13
N GLU A 177 -20.15 7.41 11.30
CA GLU A 177 -20.10 5.97 11.39
C GLU A 177 -19.01 5.58 12.37
N GLY A 178 -19.40 5.14 13.57
CA GLY A 178 -18.46 4.73 14.60
C GLY A 178 -17.63 3.51 14.16
N CYS A 179 -16.40 3.43 14.67
CA CYS A 179 -15.54 2.29 14.44
C CYS A 179 -15.99 1.12 15.32
N THR A 180 -16.93 0.29 14.85
CA THR A 180 -17.42 -0.90 15.59
C THR A 180 -16.97 -2.23 14.94
N TYR A 181 -16.00 -2.16 14.04
CA TYR A 181 -15.50 -3.31 13.29
C TYR A 181 -14.46 -4.05 14.13
N SER A 182 -14.68 -5.35 14.32
CA SER A 182 -13.87 -6.25 15.18
C SER A 182 -12.37 -6.20 14.89
N VAL A 183 -11.98 -5.98 13.64
CA VAL A 183 -10.58 -5.92 13.21
C VAL A 183 -9.96 -4.54 13.45
N ALA A 184 -10.75 -3.47 13.38
CA ALA A 184 -10.24 -2.11 13.50
C ALA A 184 -9.71 -1.82 14.92
N ASP A 185 -10.30 -2.44 15.95
CA ASP A 185 -9.79 -2.36 17.33
C ASP A 185 -8.35 -2.89 17.48
N GLU A 186 -7.94 -3.86 16.65
CA GLU A 186 -6.57 -4.41 16.65
C GLU A 186 -5.58 -3.55 15.85
N TYR A 187 -6.07 -2.82 14.84
CA TYR A 187 -5.27 -1.92 14.01
C TYR A 187 -5.06 -0.55 14.68
N GLY A 188 -6.09 -0.02 15.34
CA GLY A 188 -6.03 1.22 16.12
C GLY A 188 -7.43 1.71 16.53
N CYS A 189 -7.57 2.25 17.75
CA CYS A 189 -8.82 2.86 18.19
C CYS A 189 -9.03 4.24 17.53
N TYR A 190 -10.03 4.35 16.67
CA TYR A 190 -10.44 5.62 16.04
C TYR A 190 -11.91 5.94 16.34
N ASP A 191 -12.27 7.22 16.29
CA ASP A 191 -13.62 7.70 16.61
C ASP A 191 -14.63 7.39 15.48
N SER A 192 -14.17 7.32 14.23
CA SER A 192 -15.02 7.15 13.05
C SER A 192 -14.37 6.31 11.95
N LEU A 193 -15.16 5.75 11.04
CA LEU A 193 -14.66 5.09 9.83
C LEU A 193 -13.88 6.07 8.93
N ALA A 194 -14.26 7.35 8.92
CA ALA A 194 -13.49 8.38 8.22
C ALA A 194 -12.05 8.45 8.74
N ASP A 195 -11.85 8.39 10.05
CA ASP A 195 -10.52 8.45 10.66
C ASP A 195 -9.70 7.18 10.42
N VAL A 196 -10.32 6.00 10.42
CA VAL A 196 -9.67 4.75 10.00
C VAL A 196 -9.15 4.87 8.57
N LEU A 197 -9.98 5.32 7.64
CA LEU A 197 -9.60 5.45 6.23
C LEU A 197 -8.54 6.55 6.01
N ARG A 198 -8.56 7.62 6.82
CA ARG A 198 -7.45 8.60 6.83
C ARG A 198 -6.16 7.99 7.31
N GLN A 199 -6.19 7.20 8.38
CA GLN A 199 -4.99 6.51 8.87
C GLN A 199 -4.43 5.60 7.78
N ILE A 200 -5.28 4.80 7.13
CA ILE A 200 -4.87 3.97 5.99
C ILE A 200 -4.18 4.83 4.93
N GLY A 201 -4.78 5.97 4.53
CA GLY A 201 -4.12 6.88 3.59
C GLY A 201 -2.79 7.46 4.10
N VAL A 202 -2.59 7.63 5.41
CA VAL A 202 -1.30 8.03 5.99
C VAL A 202 -0.28 6.88 5.93
N ASP A 203 -0.71 5.64 6.15
CA ASP A 203 0.12 4.44 5.98
C ASP A 203 0.60 4.31 4.53
N GLU A 204 -0.29 4.53 3.54
CA GLU A 204 0.07 4.57 2.13
C GLU A 204 1.16 5.62 1.84
N ARG A 205 1.04 6.80 2.46
CA ARG A 205 2.09 7.82 2.34
C ARG A 205 3.41 7.33 2.92
N HIS A 206 3.39 6.59 4.02
CA HIS A 206 4.58 6.00 4.62
C HIS A 206 5.21 4.96 3.67
N HIS A 207 4.42 4.04 3.12
CA HIS A 207 4.83 3.04 2.13
C HIS A 207 5.50 3.68 0.90
N LYS A 208 4.89 4.77 0.41
CA LYS A 208 5.45 5.60 -0.67
C LYS A 208 6.84 6.12 -0.33
N ASN A 209 6.96 6.74 0.84
CA ASN A 209 8.20 7.38 1.27
C ASN A 209 9.32 6.36 1.49
N GLU A 210 9.01 5.18 2.03
CA GLU A 210 9.98 4.09 2.17
C GLU A 210 10.46 3.58 0.82
N SER A 211 9.55 3.39 -0.14
CA SER A 211 9.90 3.00 -1.50
C SER A 211 10.84 4.01 -2.17
N LEU A 212 10.62 5.31 -1.94
CA LEU A 212 11.49 6.38 -2.44
C LEU A 212 12.84 6.42 -1.73
N ALA A 213 12.88 6.16 -0.42
CA ALA A 213 14.12 6.10 0.34
C ALA A 213 15.02 4.93 -0.11
N GLU A 214 14.45 3.75 -0.37
CA GLU A 214 15.22 2.63 -0.92
C GLU A 214 15.72 2.92 -2.34
N LEU A 215 14.92 3.61 -3.17
CA LEU A 215 15.36 4.06 -4.49
C LEU A 215 16.55 5.03 -4.39
N GLU A 216 16.51 6.00 -3.48
CA GLU A 216 17.61 6.94 -3.23
C GLU A 216 18.87 6.20 -2.78
N GLN A 217 18.73 5.28 -1.81
CA GLN A 217 19.85 4.47 -1.33
C GLN A 217 20.50 3.66 -2.44
N LEU A 218 19.72 3.06 -3.36
CA LEU A 218 20.26 2.34 -4.51
C LEU A 218 21.05 3.23 -5.46
N HIS A 219 20.60 4.47 -5.68
CA HIS A 219 21.33 5.42 -6.50
C HIS A 219 22.66 5.82 -5.84
N LEU A 220 22.67 6.04 -4.52
CA LEU A 220 23.89 6.33 -3.75
C LEU A 220 24.89 5.16 -3.81
N ASP A 221 24.42 3.92 -3.59
CA ASP A 221 25.23 2.71 -3.65
C ASP A 221 25.87 2.52 -5.04
N ARG A 222 25.12 2.81 -6.12
CA ARG A 222 25.63 2.74 -7.50
C ARG A 222 26.64 3.85 -7.78
N GLY A 223 26.41 5.05 -7.26
CA GLY A 223 27.35 6.18 -7.37
C GLY A 223 28.69 5.88 -6.71
N ALA A 224 28.67 5.35 -5.47
CA ALA A 224 29.86 4.98 -4.73
C ALA A 224 30.70 3.90 -5.45
N ASN A 225 30.05 2.92 -6.07
CA ASN A 225 30.72 1.88 -6.86
C ASN A 225 31.29 2.35 -8.20
N ARG A 226 30.90 3.52 -8.72
CA ARG A 226 31.48 4.11 -9.94
C ARG A 226 32.72 4.94 -9.70
N VAL A 227 32.96 5.36 -8.45
CA VAL A 227 34.10 6.19 -8.04
C VAL A 227 35.28 5.34 -7.53
N ARG A 228 35.04 4.05 -7.24
CA ARG A 228 36.07 3.04 -6.97
C ARG A 228 36.48 2.31 -8.24
#